data_AF-A0A2G6Q218-F1
#
_entry.id   AF-A0A2G6Q218-F1
#
_cell.length_a   1.000
_cell.length_b   1.000
_cell.length_c   1.000
_cell.angle_alpha   90.00
_cell.angle_beta   90.00
_cell.angle_gamma   90.00
#
_symmetry.space_group_name_H-M   'P 1'
#
loop_
_entity.id
_entity.type
_entity.pdbx_description
1 polymer ?
#
loop_
_entity_poly.entity_id
_entity_poly.type
_entity_poly.pdbx_seq_one_letter_code
_entity_poly.pdbx_strand_id
1 'polypeptide(L)'
;MAGNYQELQAKMTWFKAATLDQLKERKKALVCIQGLDILIVYDSGTVYALENICSHEDASLFEGCIEGDDILCPLHSWRFNYKTGSCLTGDDFDLPVYKTKIVNNTIWVDVEE
;
A
#
# COMPACT_ATOMS: atom_id res chain seq x y z
N MET A 1 -14.31 26.44 25.98
CA MET A 1 -14.56 25.15 25.31
C MET A 1 -13.45 24.94 24.29
N ALA A 2 -12.30 24.44 24.73
CA ALA A 2 -11.19 24.09 23.86
C ALA A 2 -11.23 22.56 23.72
N GLY A 3 -11.98 22.08 22.74
CA GLY A 3 -12.08 20.64 22.47
C GLY A 3 -10.76 20.13 21.90
N ASN A 4 -10.06 19.31 22.67
CA ASN A 4 -9.36 18.08 22.30
C ASN A 4 -8.77 17.90 20.88
N TYR A 5 -8.17 18.94 20.30
CA TYR A 5 -7.33 18.80 19.10
C TYR A 5 -6.13 17.86 19.32
N GLN A 6 -5.68 17.67 20.57
CA GLN A 6 -4.62 16.72 20.93
C GLN A 6 -5.09 15.26 21.03
N GLU A 7 -6.39 15.01 21.23
CA GLU A 7 -6.95 13.67 21.33
C GLU A 7 -7.35 13.09 19.96
N LEU A 8 -7.61 13.96 18.97
CA LEU A 8 -7.83 13.59 17.56
C LEU A 8 -6.52 13.35 16.78
N GLN A 9 -5.36 13.60 17.38
CA GLN A 9 -4.07 13.07 16.90
C GLN A 9 -3.82 11.66 17.47
N ALA A 10 -4.89 10.86 17.60
CA ALA A 10 -4.80 9.48 18.04
C ALA A 10 -3.92 8.69 17.04
N LYS A 11 -2.66 8.52 17.44
CA LYS A 11 -1.70 7.47 17.05
C LYS A 11 -1.63 7.11 15.56
N MET A 12 -1.20 8.04 14.72
CA MET A 12 -0.59 7.67 13.43
C MET A 12 0.80 7.10 13.70
N THR A 13 0.88 5.78 13.88
CA THR A 13 2.14 5.09 14.15
C THR A 13 2.86 4.82 12.83
N TRP A 14 3.83 5.66 12.51
CA TRP A 14 4.60 5.56 11.28
C TRP A 14 5.71 4.51 11.40
N PHE A 15 5.66 3.51 10.52
CA PHE A 15 6.69 2.48 10.41
C PHE A 15 7.56 2.71 9.17
N LYS A 16 8.86 2.46 9.31
CA LYS A 16 9.78 2.52 8.20
C LYS A 16 9.55 1.31 7.27
N ALA A 17 9.25 1.57 6.01
CA ALA A 17 9.02 0.53 5.00
C ALA A 17 10.28 0.28 4.15
N ALA A 18 10.74 1.30 3.43
CA ALA A 18 11.86 1.20 2.49
C ALA A 18 12.52 2.58 2.28
N THR A 19 13.54 2.65 1.43
CA THR A 19 14.02 3.95 0.92
C THR A 19 13.42 4.26 -0.44
N LEU A 20 13.27 5.55 -0.75
CA LEU A 20 12.76 5.99 -2.05
C LEU A 20 13.70 5.58 -3.18
N ASP A 21 15.00 5.64 -2.97
CA ASP A 21 15.97 5.24 -3.99
C ASP A 21 15.91 3.74 -4.32
N GLN A 22 15.64 2.87 -3.33
CA GLN A 22 15.41 1.44 -3.58
C GLN A 22 14.19 1.20 -4.47
N LEU A 23 13.12 2.00 -4.31
CA LEU A 23 11.87 1.82 -5.04
C LEU A 23 11.86 2.46 -6.44
N LYS A 24 12.61 3.55 -6.65
CA LYS A 24 12.68 4.22 -7.96
C LYS A 24 13.06 3.28 -9.10
N GLU A 25 13.98 2.36 -8.84
CA GLU A 25 14.46 1.38 -9.82
C GLU A 25 13.50 0.19 -9.96
N ARG A 26 12.98 -0.32 -8.84
CA ARG A 26 12.20 -1.57 -8.81
C ARG A 26 10.70 -1.39 -9.05
N LYS A 27 10.19 -0.15 -8.99
CA LYS A 27 8.78 0.24 -9.08
C LYS A 27 7.86 -0.31 -7.98
N LYS A 28 8.18 -1.45 -7.38
CA LYS A 28 7.45 -2.01 -6.24
C LYS A 28 8.35 -2.75 -5.27
N ALA A 29 7.87 -2.90 -4.04
CA ALA A 29 8.51 -3.68 -2.98
C ALA A 29 7.45 -4.37 -2.13
N LEU A 30 7.83 -5.50 -1.51
CA LEU A 30 7.06 -6.14 -0.46
C LEU A 30 7.75 -5.86 0.88
N VAL A 31 6.99 -5.40 1.87
CA VAL A 31 7.49 -5.13 3.22
C VAL A 31 6.56 -5.76 4.25
N CYS A 32 7.13 -6.27 5.33
CA CYS A 32 6.36 -6.79 6.46
C CYS A 32 6.38 -5.75 7.60
N ILE A 33 5.21 -5.25 7.99
CA ILE A 33 5.05 -4.25 9.06
C ILE A 33 4.01 -4.78 10.05
N GLN A 34 4.39 -4.97 11.31
CA GLN A 34 3.50 -5.53 12.35
C GLN A 34 2.85 -6.87 11.95
N GLY A 35 3.52 -7.69 11.11
CA GLY A 35 2.98 -8.95 10.62
C GLY A 35 2.06 -8.84 9.41
N LEU A 36 1.80 -7.62 8.92
CA LEU A 36 1.07 -7.37 7.67
C LEU A 36 2.05 -7.33 6.50
N ASP A 37 1.72 -8.04 5.43
CA ASP A 37 2.46 -8.00 4.17
C ASP A 37 1.89 -6.87 3.31
N ILE A 38 2.70 -5.83 3.10
CA ILE A 38 2.30 -4.60 2.43
C ILE A 38 3.03 -4.48 1.11
N LEU A 39 2.25 -4.37 0.04
CA LEU A 39 2.76 -4.02 -1.27
C LEU A 39 2.98 -2.51 -1.33
N ILE A 40 4.19 -2.09 -1.66
CA ILE A 40 4.55 -0.70 -1.91
C ILE A 40 4.70 -0.51 -3.41
N VAL A 41 4.03 0.49 -3.99
CA VAL A 41 4.14 0.86 -5.41
C VAL A 41 4.68 2.28 -5.52
N TYR A 42 5.67 2.48 -6.39
CA TYR A 42 6.20 3.78 -6.77
C TYR A 42 5.76 4.14 -8.18
N ASP A 43 4.95 5.19 -8.28
CA ASP A 43 4.49 5.76 -9.54
C ASP A 43 4.75 7.28 -9.55
N SER A 44 5.59 7.70 -10.50
CA SER A 44 5.80 9.10 -10.87
C SER A 44 6.06 10.07 -9.70
N GLY A 45 6.84 9.62 -8.70
CA GLY A 45 7.19 10.43 -7.53
C GLY A 45 6.29 10.22 -6.31
N THR A 46 5.19 9.48 -6.48
CA THR A 46 4.26 9.12 -5.40
C THR A 46 4.48 7.68 -4.99
N VAL A 47 4.29 7.40 -3.70
CA VAL A 47 4.35 6.05 -3.15
C VAL A 47 2.98 5.67 -2.61
N TYR A 48 2.49 4.52 -3.04
CA TYR A 48 1.24 3.92 -2.58
C TYR A 48 1.56 2.65 -1.78
N ALA A 49 0.72 2.35 -0.80
CA ALA A 49 0.83 1.17 0.03
C ALA A 49 -0.55 0.52 0.13
N LEU A 50 -0.61 -0.78 -0.13
CA LEU A 50 -1.83 -1.57 -0.07
C LEU A 50 -1.54 -2.97 0.46
N GLU A 51 -2.60 -3.67 0.85
CA GLU A 51 -2.54 -5.10 1.16
C GLU A 51 -1.87 -5.87 0.00
N ASN A 52 -0.95 -6.78 0.35
CA ASN A 52 -0.26 -7.59 -0.65
C ASN A 52 -1.06 -8.82 -1.04
N ILE A 53 -1.92 -9.34 -0.16
CA ILE A 53 -2.69 -10.54 -0.46
C ILE A 53 -3.93 -10.19 -1.29
N CYS A 54 -4.07 -10.87 -2.43
CA CYS A 54 -5.25 -10.77 -3.28
C CYS A 54 -6.49 -11.23 -2.49
N SER A 55 -7.45 -10.32 -2.29
CA SER A 55 -8.70 -10.55 -1.54
C SER A 55 -9.60 -11.65 -2.12
N HIS A 56 -9.43 -11.99 -3.40
CA HIS A 56 -10.12 -13.11 -4.03
C HIS A 56 -9.60 -14.48 -3.56
N GLU A 57 -8.28 -14.67 -3.52
CA GLU A 57 -7.62 -15.93 -3.16
C GLU A 57 -6.16 -15.65 -2.82
N ASP A 58 -5.65 -16.28 -1.74
CA ASP A 58 -4.38 -16.01 -1.02
C ASP A 58 -3.10 -16.00 -1.89
N ALA A 59 -3.01 -15.02 -2.79
CA ALA A 59 -1.93 -14.83 -3.74
C ALA A 59 -1.23 -13.50 -3.51
N SER A 60 0.09 -13.51 -3.58
CA SER A 60 0.92 -12.32 -3.42
C SER A 60 0.83 -11.43 -4.67
N LEU A 61 0.23 -10.24 -4.54
CA LEU A 61 0.17 -9.22 -5.59
C LEU A 61 1.56 -8.67 -5.94
N PHE A 62 2.53 -8.77 -5.02
CA PHE A 62 3.94 -8.50 -5.32
C PHE A 62 4.52 -9.42 -6.41
N GLU A 63 3.96 -10.60 -6.64
CA GLU A 63 4.36 -11.47 -7.76
C GLU A 63 3.63 -11.11 -9.07
N GLY A 64 2.63 -10.25 -9.01
CA GLY A 64 1.83 -9.76 -10.14
C GLY A 64 2.53 -8.75 -11.05
N CYS A 65 1.80 -8.20 -12.02
CA CYS A 65 2.29 -7.14 -12.91
C CYS A 65 1.54 -5.82 -12.69
N ILE A 66 2.24 -4.70 -12.87
CA ILE A 66 1.63 -3.37 -12.87
C ILE A 66 1.25 -3.01 -14.30
N GLU A 67 0.00 -2.62 -14.52
CA GLU A 67 -0.49 -2.11 -15.79
C GLU A 67 -1.29 -0.82 -15.57
N GLY A 68 -0.71 0.31 -15.99
CA GLY A 68 -1.28 1.62 -15.71
C GLY A 68 -1.37 1.88 -14.22
N ASP A 69 -2.59 2.02 -13.72
CA ASP A 69 -2.89 2.32 -12.31
C ASP A 69 -3.26 1.08 -11.50
N ASP A 70 -3.09 -0.12 -12.08
CA ASP A 70 -3.55 -1.36 -11.48
C ASP A 70 -2.40 -2.34 -11.21
N ILE A 71 -2.54 -3.14 -10.16
CA ILE A 71 -1.79 -4.37 -9.94
C ILE A 71 -2.66 -5.56 -10.32
N LEU A 72 -2.14 -6.43 -11.17
CA LEU A 72 -2.80 -7.66 -11.62
C LEU A 72 -2.32 -8.84 -10.78
N CYS A 73 -3.26 -9.54 -10.15
CA CYS A 73 -2.97 -10.77 -9.43
C CYS A 73 -2.37 -11.84 -10.38
N PRO A 74 -1.29 -12.53 -9.98
CA PRO A 74 -0.60 -13.49 -10.85
C PRO A 74 -1.41 -14.77 -11.14
N LEU A 75 -2.42 -15.10 -10.33
CA LEU A 75 -3.21 -16.32 -10.52
C LEU A 75 -4.32 -16.17 -11.56
N HIS A 76 -5.19 -15.18 -11.37
CA HIS A 76 -6.42 -15.01 -12.15
C HIS A 76 -6.52 -13.65 -12.84
N SER A 77 -5.44 -12.87 -12.84
CA SER A 77 -5.36 -11.53 -13.44
C SER A 77 -6.39 -10.54 -12.88
N TRP A 78 -6.83 -10.74 -11.63
CA TRP A 78 -7.69 -9.80 -10.93
C TRP A 78 -7.00 -8.46 -10.79
N ARG A 79 -7.71 -7.40 -11.14
CA ARG A 79 -7.17 -6.04 -11.18
C ARG A 79 -7.57 -5.27 -9.95
N PHE A 80 -6.58 -4.68 -9.30
CA PHE A 80 -6.79 -3.78 -8.16
C PHE A 80 -6.11 -2.46 -8.45
N ASN A 81 -6.83 -1.36 -8.30
CA ASN A 81 -6.23 -0.04 -8.43
C ASN A 81 -5.30 0.20 -7.23
N TYR A 82 -3.99 0.33 -7.44
CA TYR A 82 -3.05 0.44 -6.31
C TYR A 82 -3.11 1.79 -5.58
N LYS A 83 -3.86 2.77 -6.11
CA LYS A 83 -4.03 4.09 -5.50
C LYS A 83 -5.21 4.11 -4.53
N THR A 84 -6.28 3.36 -4.84
CA THR A 84 -7.53 3.35 -4.06
C THR A 84 -7.81 2.03 -3.35
N GLY A 85 -7.15 0.94 -3.76
CA GLY A 85 -7.44 -0.42 -3.32
C GLY A 85 -8.60 -1.08 -4.05
N SER A 86 -9.32 -0.34 -4.91
CA SER A 86 -10.56 -0.82 -5.52
C SER A 86 -10.32 -2.02 -6.43
N CYS A 87 -11.15 -3.05 -6.28
CA CYS A 87 -11.19 -4.17 -7.20
C CYS A 87 -11.95 -3.77 -8.47
N LEU A 88 -11.38 -4.05 -9.64
CA LEU A 88 -11.97 -3.72 -10.95
C LEU A 88 -12.49 -4.96 -11.68
N THR A 89 -12.36 -6.14 -11.09
CA THR A 89 -12.74 -7.43 -11.69
C THR A 89 -13.98 -8.03 -11.05
N GLY A 90 -14.22 -7.78 -9.77
CA GLY A 90 -15.39 -8.25 -9.04
C GLY A 90 -15.83 -7.27 -7.97
N ASP A 91 -17.02 -7.48 -7.43
CA ASP A 91 -17.63 -6.65 -6.40
C ASP A 91 -17.23 -7.11 -5.00
N ASP A 92 -17.12 -6.18 -4.04
CA ASP A 92 -16.84 -6.45 -2.62
C ASP A 92 -15.46 -7.08 -2.31
N PHE A 93 -14.47 -6.89 -3.19
CA PHE A 93 -13.10 -7.41 -3.04
C PHE A 93 -12.04 -6.29 -2.89
N ASP A 94 -12.43 -5.09 -2.48
CA ASP A 94 -11.50 -3.98 -2.31
C ASP A 94 -10.40 -4.30 -1.29
N LEU A 95 -9.19 -3.81 -1.55
CA LEU A 95 -8.03 -3.99 -0.70
C LEU A 95 -7.86 -2.82 0.27
N PRO A 96 -7.43 -3.07 1.51
CA PRO A 96 -6.95 -2.03 2.41
C PRO A 96 -5.82 -1.23 1.76
N VAL A 97 -5.88 0.10 1.93
CA VAL A 97 -4.82 1.03 1.56
C VAL A 97 -4.28 1.74 2.80
N TYR A 98 -2.98 1.96 2.80
CA TYR A 98 -2.26 2.52 3.94
C TYR A 98 -1.71 3.90 3.60
N LYS A 99 -1.75 4.83 4.56
CA LYS A 99 -1.20 6.17 4.34
C LYS A 99 0.32 6.07 4.25
N THR A 100 0.89 6.82 3.32
CA THR A 100 2.34 6.88 3.11
C THR A 100 2.84 8.31 3.25
N LYS A 101 4.12 8.45 3.62
CA LYS A 101 4.86 9.71 3.47
C LYS A 101 6.33 9.44 3.20
N ILE A 102 6.97 10.39 2.54
CA ILE A 102 8.42 10.36 2.27
C ILE A 102 9.08 11.45 3.11
N VAL A 103 10.06 11.06 3.94
CA VAL A 103 10.86 11.99 4.75
C VAL A 103 12.32 11.58 4.64
N ASN A 104 13.19 12.48 4.17
CA ASN A 104 14.64 12.25 4.05
C ASN A 104 14.99 10.90 3.39
N ASN A 105 14.48 10.67 2.18
CA ASN A 105 14.66 9.42 1.41
C ASN A 105 14.03 8.16 2.05
N THR A 106 13.32 8.29 3.16
CA THR A 106 12.67 7.16 3.85
C THR A 106 11.18 7.17 3.57
N ILE A 107 10.65 6.02 3.16
CA ILE A 107 9.22 5.77 3.01
C ILE A 107 8.70 5.28 4.35
N TRP A 108 7.66 5.95 4.83
CA TRP A 108 6.94 5.62 6.04
C TRP A 108 5.52 5.21 5.70
N VAL A 109 5.01 4.19 6.37
CA VAL A 109 3.66 3.67 6.22
C VAL A 109 2.98 3.71 7.58
N ASP A 110 1.72 4.17 7.60
CA ASP A 110 0.84 4.14 8.76
C ASP A 110 -0.13 2.97 8.61
N VAL A 111 -0.08 2.02 9.54
CA VAL A 111 -0.83 0.76 9.49
C VAL A 111 -1.85 0.63 10.64
N GLU A 112 -2.05 1.70 11.41
CA GLU A 112 -3.08 1.77 12.45
C GLU A 112 -4.29 2.58 11.96
N GLU A 113 -5.50 2.12 12.30
CA GLU A 113 -6.77 2.78 11.98
C GLU A 113 -7.08 3.96 12.92
#